data_AF-A0A966XSL7-F1
#
_entry.id   AF-A0A966XSL7-F1
#
_cell.length_a   1.000
_cell.length_b   1.000
_cell.length_c   1.000
_cell.angle_alpha   90.00
_cell.angle_beta   90.00
_cell.angle_gamma   90.00
#
_symmetry.space_group_name_H-M   'P 1'
#
loop_
_entity.id
_entity.type
_entity.pdbx_description
1 polymer ?
#
loop_
_entity_poly.entity_id
_entity_poly.type
_entity_poly.pdbx_seq_one_letter_code
_entity_poly.pdbx_strand_id
1 'polypeptide(L)'
;MSTAPPSQRRRIWDAPVRVFHWSLAACFGALWLTREAQRMDLHAAAGYAMAALIVFRLLWGFVGGWPARFAAFAHSPAAALRYLRQSMTGRAPEFLSHNPAGSWSVYLLLGSATLGVVSGVLLIAAEHGLGPLAASVSVLAAPTIHSLHEIVAWAMVALFCAHIAGVVVGSLAHRQNLLLSMVSGRKDRVPADLPPVRSHALVAFALALGLALGLYAYLGSSGWTASYATAHAQAKQDAAAAAPGAWGEECGSCHLAYPAQLLPARSWQRMLREQDAHFGESLGLKDERLAELEKPALDPAPARWAGAMLQASVAPAESPQRITETGFWRERHRRLQDADFKSDWVSGKHDCAACHADAFAGAFSPRLILIPTIAAPP
;
A
#
# COMPACT_ATOMS: atom_id res chain seq x y z
N MET A 1 55.81 -17.28 19.40
CA MET A 1 54.56 -16.78 20.03
C MET A 1 54.00 -15.69 19.13
N SER A 2 52.92 -15.95 18.40
CA SER A 2 52.27 -14.93 17.56
C SER A 2 51.37 -14.09 18.47
N THR A 3 51.79 -12.87 18.79
CA THR A 3 50.98 -11.93 19.58
C THR A 3 49.80 -11.48 18.74
N ALA A 4 48.58 -11.78 19.20
CA ALA A 4 47.36 -11.30 18.54
C ALA A 4 47.41 -9.76 18.39
N PRO A 5 47.00 -9.22 17.23
CA PRO A 5 47.07 -7.79 16.97
C PRO A 5 46.23 -6.98 17.99
N PRO A 6 46.65 -5.76 18.34
CA PRO A 6 45.92 -4.92 19.29
C PRO A 6 44.51 -4.60 18.78
N SER A 7 43.52 -4.78 19.66
CA SER A 7 42.11 -4.52 19.34
C SER A 7 41.73 -3.08 19.68
N GLN A 8 40.98 -2.41 18.79
CA GLN A 8 40.66 -0.98 18.93
C GLN A 8 39.19 -0.69 18.58
N ARG A 9 38.70 0.47 19.02
CA ARG A 9 37.38 0.97 18.61
C ARG A 9 37.44 1.52 17.19
N ARG A 10 36.82 0.83 16.22
CA ARG A 10 36.86 1.20 14.80
C ARG A 10 35.48 1.19 14.16
N ARG A 11 35.34 1.91 13.04
CA ARG A 11 34.11 1.92 12.25
C ARG A 11 33.96 0.59 11.50
N ILE A 12 32.78 -0.02 11.63
CA ILE A 12 32.37 -1.21 10.87
C ILE A 12 31.20 -0.86 9.94
N TRP A 13 30.27 -0.01 10.39
CA TRP A 13 29.13 0.39 9.57
C TRP A 13 29.36 1.76 8.95
N ASP A 14 29.35 1.83 7.62
CA ASP A 14 29.42 3.10 6.89
C ASP A 14 28.13 3.93 7.08
N ALA A 15 28.19 5.22 6.72
CA ALA A 15 27.04 6.12 6.92
C ALA A 15 25.82 5.73 6.08
N PRO A 16 25.94 5.32 4.80
CA PRO A 16 24.78 4.94 4.00
C PRO A 16 24.02 3.74 4.56
N VAL A 17 24.70 2.70 5.09
CA VAL A 17 24.02 1.57 5.74
C VAL A 17 23.24 2.00 6.99
N ARG A 18 23.79 2.95 7.76
CA ARG A 18 23.11 3.47 8.97
C ARG A 18 21.90 4.32 8.63
N VAL A 19 22.03 5.22 7.67
CA VAL A 19 20.89 6.03 7.18
C VAL A 19 19.82 5.10 6.61
N PHE A 20 20.18 4.15 5.76
CA PHE A 20 19.24 3.16 5.24
C PHE A 20 18.51 2.43 6.36
N HIS A 21 19.22 1.88 7.34
CA HIS A 21 18.63 1.09 8.41
C HIS A 21 17.59 1.88 9.22
N TRP A 22 17.95 3.07 9.69
CA TRP A 22 17.06 3.89 10.50
C TRP A 22 15.91 4.48 9.68
N SER A 23 16.15 4.84 8.41
CA SER A 23 15.09 5.26 7.51
C SER A 23 14.13 4.12 7.18
N LEU A 24 14.61 2.88 7.00
CA LEU A 24 13.77 1.71 6.77
C LEU A 24 12.90 1.41 7.99
N ALA A 25 13.50 1.44 9.19
CA ALA A 25 12.77 1.28 10.45
C ALA A 25 11.71 2.38 10.65
N ALA A 26 12.05 3.63 10.33
CA ALA A 26 11.10 4.74 10.37
C ALA A 26 9.97 4.58 9.35
N CYS A 27 10.27 4.14 8.12
CA CYS A 27 9.25 3.85 7.11
C CYS A 27 8.33 2.71 7.58
N PHE A 28 8.88 1.66 8.18
CA PHE A 28 8.07 0.55 8.73
C PHE A 28 7.13 1.02 9.84
N GLY A 29 7.64 1.83 10.78
CA GLY A 29 6.80 2.44 11.82
C GLY A 29 5.72 3.36 11.23
N ALA A 30 6.08 4.19 10.24
CA ALA A 30 5.14 5.07 9.55
C ALA A 30 4.06 4.29 8.81
N LEU A 31 4.40 3.20 8.11
CA LEU A 31 3.45 2.32 7.44
C LEU A 31 2.41 1.74 8.42
N TRP A 32 2.87 1.31 9.61
CA TRP A 32 1.97 0.78 10.63
C TRP A 32 1.05 1.85 11.22
N LEU A 33 1.61 3.01 11.61
CA LEU A 33 0.85 4.10 12.21
C LEU A 33 -0.16 4.71 11.23
N THR A 34 0.23 4.87 9.95
CA THR A 34 -0.66 5.45 8.93
C THR A 34 -1.75 4.48 8.51
N ARG A 35 -1.51 3.16 8.57
CA ARG A 35 -2.56 2.15 8.43
C ARG A 35 -3.63 2.32 9.50
N GLU A 36 -3.24 2.36 10.76
CA GLU A 36 -4.20 2.48 11.87
C GLU A 36 -4.94 3.81 11.85
N ALA A 37 -4.26 4.90 11.46
CA ALA A 37 -4.87 6.21 11.28
C ALA A 37 -5.73 6.35 10.00
N GLN A 38 -5.88 5.28 9.20
CA GLN A 38 -6.59 5.29 7.91
C GLN A 38 -6.04 6.34 6.90
N ARG A 39 -4.77 6.71 7.04
CA ARG A 39 -4.06 7.66 6.16
C ARG A 39 -3.32 6.94 5.05
N MET A 40 -4.09 6.40 4.11
CA MET A 40 -3.57 5.61 2.98
C MET A 40 -2.62 6.40 2.07
N ASP A 41 -2.75 7.73 2.03
CA ASP A 41 -1.86 8.65 1.33
C ASP A 41 -0.44 8.59 1.89
N LEU A 42 -0.33 8.72 3.20
CA LEU A 42 0.95 8.64 3.90
C LEU A 42 1.48 7.21 3.92
N HIS A 43 0.59 6.21 3.97
CA HIS A 43 0.97 4.80 3.86
C HIS A 43 1.63 4.50 2.51
N ALA A 44 1.00 4.89 1.40
CA ALA A 44 1.55 4.72 0.06
C ALA A 44 2.86 5.49 -0.11
N ALA A 45 2.93 6.73 0.39
CA ALA A 45 4.15 7.54 0.36
C ALA A 45 5.32 6.86 1.10
N ALA A 46 5.07 6.35 2.32
CA ALA A 46 6.06 5.59 3.08
C ALA A 46 6.46 4.29 2.38
N GLY A 47 5.54 3.63 1.68
CA GLY A 47 5.79 2.44 0.87
C GLY A 47 6.72 2.72 -0.31
N TYR A 48 6.52 3.81 -1.05
CA TYR A 48 7.43 4.24 -2.12
C TYR A 48 8.80 4.67 -1.58
N ALA A 49 8.85 5.35 -0.43
CA ALA A 49 10.12 5.67 0.23
C ALA A 49 10.88 4.39 0.63
N MET A 50 10.17 3.39 1.17
CA MET A 50 10.71 2.07 1.46
C MET A 50 11.20 1.35 0.19
N ALA A 51 10.48 1.46 -0.92
CA ALA A 51 10.90 0.91 -2.22
C ALA A 51 12.26 1.47 -2.66
N ALA A 52 12.42 2.80 -2.61
CA ALA A 52 13.67 3.48 -2.97
C ALA A 52 14.84 3.05 -2.05
N LEU A 53 14.58 2.93 -0.74
CA LEU A 53 15.55 2.43 0.24
C LEU A 53 16.00 0.99 -0.08
N ILE A 54 15.07 0.11 -0.44
CA ILE A 54 15.36 -1.28 -0.81
C ILE A 54 16.25 -1.34 -2.05
N VAL A 55 15.89 -0.61 -3.11
CA VAL A 55 16.70 -0.51 -4.34
C VAL A 55 18.12 -0.04 -4.00
N PHE A 56 18.24 1.04 -3.21
CA PHE A 56 19.53 1.52 -2.74
C PHE A 56 20.30 0.42 -2.00
N ARG A 57 19.66 -0.28 -1.05
CA ARG A 57 20.33 -1.31 -0.23
C ARG A 57 20.80 -2.49 -1.05
N LEU A 58 20.02 -2.93 -2.04
CA LEU A 58 20.39 -4.00 -2.95
C LEU A 58 21.64 -3.61 -3.73
N LEU A 59 21.66 -2.41 -4.35
CA LEU A 59 22.83 -1.91 -5.07
C LEU A 59 24.06 -1.75 -4.15
N TRP A 60 23.88 -1.11 -2.99
CA TRP A 60 24.94 -0.90 -2.01
C TRP A 60 25.49 -2.21 -1.44
N GLY A 61 24.69 -3.28 -1.44
CA GLY A 61 25.10 -4.63 -1.07
C GLY A 61 26.07 -5.30 -2.04
N PHE A 62 26.33 -4.71 -3.20
CA PHE A 62 27.36 -5.15 -4.13
C PHE A 62 28.55 -4.19 -4.19
N VAL A 63 28.29 -2.88 -4.25
CA VAL A 63 29.34 -1.87 -4.49
C VAL A 63 29.88 -1.18 -3.23
N GLY A 64 29.17 -1.26 -2.10
CA GLY A 64 29.47 -0.54 -0.87
C GLY A 64 30.76 -0.99 -0.15
N GLY A 65 30.96 -0.51 1.08
CA GLY A 65 32.08 -0.95 1.93
C GLY A 65 32.02 -2.44 2.24
N TRP A 66 33.17 -3.07 2.51
CA TRP A 66 33.24 -4.53 2.67
C TRP A 66 32.22 -5.11 3.68
N PRO A 67 31.91 -4.49 4.84
CA PRO A 67 30.91 -5.05 5.78
C PRO A 67 29.47 -4.95 5.28
N ALA A 68 29.21 -4.04 4.33
CA ALA A 68 27.88 -3.82 3.74
C ALA A 68 27.54 -4.84 2.64
N ARG A 69 28.57 -5.44 2.03
CA ARG A 69 28.43 -6.35 0.90
C ARG A 69 27.84 -7.69 1.31
N PHE A 70 26.91 -8.22 0.53
CA PHE A 70 26.26 -9.50 0.84
C PHE A 70 27.26 -10.67 0.95
N ALA A 71 28.33 -10.64 0.16
CA ALA A 71 29.41 -11.64 0.21
C ALA A 71 30.13 -11.68 1.57
N ALA A 72 30.20 -10.57 2.31
CA ALA A 72 30.88 -10.51 3.60
C ALA A 72 30.13 -11.21 4.73
N PHE A 73 28.87 -11.60 4.50
CA PHE A 73 28.04 -12.23 5.52
C PHE A 73 27.13 -13.33 4.96
N ALA A 74 27.53 -13.95 3.85
CA ALA A 74 26.83 -15.05 3.19
C ALA A 74 27.01 -16.38 3.93
N HIS A 75 26.32 -16.52 5.07
CA HIS A 75 26.33 -17.76 5.88
C HIS A 75 25.22 -18.72 5.44
N SER A 76 25.48 -20.03 5.52
CA SER A 76 24.48 -21.05 5.20
C SER A 76 23.33 -21.08 6.23
N PRO A 77 22.11 -21.52 5.85
CA PRO A 77 21.00 -21.65 6.80
C PRO A 77 21.35 -22.57 8.00
N ALA A 78 22.10 -23.64 7.74
CA ALA A 78 22.56 -24.55 8.78
C ALA A 78 23.51 -23.87 9.79
N ALA A 79 24.32 -22.91 9.35
CA ALA A 79 25.16 -22.12 10.24
C ALA A 79 24.32 -21.18 11.12
N ALA A 80 23.24 -20.59 10.59
CA ALA A 80 22.30 -19.78 11.37
C ALA A 80 21.62 -20.59 12.48
N LEU A 81 21.07 -21.77 12.15
CA LEU A 81 20.44 -22.65 13.13
C LEU A 81 21.43 -23.10 14.21
N ARG A 82 22.66 -23.42 13.82
CA ARG A 82 23.73 -23.77 14.77
C ARG A 82 24.06 -22.60 15.69
N TYR A 83 24.18 -21.40 15.14
CA TYR A 83 24.44 -20.18 15.91
C TYR A 83 23.33 -19.87 16.91
N LEU A 84 22.07 -20.04 16.51
CA LEU A 84 20.92 -19.87 17.41
C LEU A 84 20.97 -20.86 18.59
N ARG A 85 21.22 -22.14 18.33
CA ARG A 85 21.39 -23.16 19.38
C ARG A 85 22.56 -22.86 20.32
N GLN A 86 23.68 -22.39 19.78
CA GLN A 86 24.84 -21.97 20.57
C GLN A 86 24.54 -20.71 21.40
N SER A 87 23.71 -19.80 20.88
CA SER A 87 23.32 -18.58 21.58
C SER A 87 22.47 -18.91 22.81
N MET A 88 21.57 -19.89 22.72
CA MET A 88 20.77 -20.37 23.85
C MET A 88 21.60 -21.03 24.97
N THR A 89 22.82 -21.49 24.64
CA THR A 89 23.73 -22.12 25.61
C THR A 89 24.88 -21.20 26.04
N GLY A 90 24.87 -19.94 25.61
CA GLY A 90 25.93 -18.96 25.92
C GLY A 90 27.28 -19.25 25.26
N ARG A 91 27.30 -20.11 24.23
CA ARG A 91 28.53 -20.57 23.54
C ARG A 91 28.69 -19.97 22.14
N ALA A 92 27.84 -19.04 21.76
CA ALA A 92 27.89 -18.44 20.43
C ALA A 92 29.16 -17.61 20.24
N PRO A 93 29.91 -17.79 19.13
CA PRO A 93 31.10 -17.00 18.88
C PRO A 93 30.75 -15.54 18.55
N GLU A 94 31.70 -14.64 18.81
CA GLU A 94 31.61 -13.26 18.40
C GLU A 94 31.97 -13.12 16.91
N PHE A 95 31.20 -12.30 16.18
CA PHE A 95 31.48 -11.96 14.78
C PHE A 95 31.69 -10.45 14.64
N LEU A 96 32.59 -10.02 13.74
CA LEU A 96 32.88 -8.61 13.51
C LEU A 96 31.74 -7.89 12.76
N SER A 97 31.28 -8.47 11.65
CA SER A 97 30.08 -8.05 10.90
C SER A 97 28.86 -8.81 11.44
N HIS A 98 27.99 -9.30 10.55
CA HIS A 98 26.85 -10.13 10.90
C HIS A 98 27.30 -11.55 11.28
N ASN A 99 26.79 -12.04 12.40
CA ASN A 99 26.81 -13.46 12.72
C ASN A 99 25.81 -14.23 11.81
N PRO A 100 25.88 -15.57 11.72
CA PRO A 100 25.00 -16.35 10.86
C PRO A 100 23.50 -16.10 11.06
N ALA A 101 23.02 -15.97 12.30
CA ALA A 101 21.62 -15.67 12.57
C ALA A 101 21.24 -14.24 12.15
N GLY A 102 22.11 -13.27 12.41
CA GLY A 102 21.97 -11.87 12.02
C GLY A 102 21.94 -11.70 10.50
N SER A 103 22.75 -12.45 9.75
CA SER A 103 22.71 -12.46 8.28
C SER A 103 21.35 -12.88 7.75
N TRP A 104 20.81 -13.98 8.28
CA TRP A 104 19.48 -14.45 7.87
C TRP A 104 18.36 -13.51 8.31
N SER A 105 18.49 -12.84 9.46
CA SER A 105 17.58 -11.75 9.84
C SER A 105 17.58 -10.64 8.78
N VAL A 106 18.74 -10.21 8.27
CA VAL A 106 18.83 -9.23 7.18
C VAL A 106 18.14 -9.73 5.91
N TYR A 107 18.39 -10.97 5.48
CA TYR A 107 17.79 -11.51 4.26
C TYR A 107 16.27 -11.64 4.37
N LEU A 108 15.76 -12.12 5.51
CA LEU A 108 14.33 -12.28 5.75
C LEU A 108 13.62 -10.94 5.86
N LEU A 109 14.19 -9.97 6.57
CA LEU A 109 13.62 -8.61 6.66
C LEU A 109 13.66 -7.89 5.31
N LEU A 110 14.77 -7.97 4.56
CA LEU A 110 14.87 -7.33 3.26
C LEU A 110 13.94 -8.00 2.23
N GLY A 111 13.85 -9.34 2.26
CA GLY A 111 12.95 -10.11 1.40
C GLY A 111 11.48 -9.82 1.68
N SER A 112 11.07 -9.85 2.96
CA SER A 112 9.69 -9.51 3.35
C SER A 112 9.34 -8.05 3.05
N ALA A 113 10.26 -7.10 3.29
CA ALA A 113 10.05 -5.70 2.92
C ALA A 113 9.89 -5.53 1.40
N THR A 114 10.67 -6.27 0.60
CA THR A 114 10.54 -6.26 -0.86
C THR A 114 9.19 -6.81 -1.31
N LEU A 115 8.76 -7.95 -0.74
CA LEU A 115 7.44 -8.52 -1.01
C LEU A 115 6.31 -7.59 -0.58
N GLY A 116 6.44 -6.91 0.56
CA GLY A 116 5.49 -5.92 1.05
C GLY A 116 5.36 -4.74 0.10
N VAL A 117 6.48 -4.17 -0.34
CA VAL A 117 6.49 -3.08 -1.33
C VAL A 117 5.90 -3.52 -2.67
N VAL A 118 6.30 -4.67 -3.20
CA VAL A 118 5.79 -5.17 -4.50
C VAL A 118 4.29 -5.41 -4.44
N SER A 119 3.80 -6.12 -3.41
CA SER A 119 2.38 -6.35 -3.22
C SER A 119 1.61 -5.04 -3.01
N GLY A 120 2.18 -4.06 -2.30
CA GLY A 120 1.57 -2.74 -2.11
C GLY A 120 1.44 -1.95 -3.41
N VAL A 121 2.46 -1.94 -4.27
CA VAL A 121 2.40 -1.28 -5.59
C VAL A 121 1.37 -1.97 -6.50
N LEU A 122 1.32 -3.30 -6.48
CA LEU A 122 0.31 -4.07 -7.22
C LEU A 122 -1.11 -3.78 -6.69
N LEU A 123 -1.27 -3.61 -5.38
CA LEU A 123 -2.56 -3.30 -4.77
C LEU A 123 -3.03 -1.89 -5.16
N ILE A 124 -2.13 -0.90 -5.17
CA ILE A 124 -2.44 0.45 -5.65
C ILE A 124 -2.92 0.42 -7.11
N ALA A 125 -2.27 -0.38 -7.96
CA ALA A 125 -2.69 -0.57 -9.34
C ALA A 125 -4.08 -1.24 -9.43
N ALA A 126 -4.29 -2.33 -8.70
CA ALA A 126 -5.53 -3.12 -8.79
C ALA A 126 -6.76 -2.41 -8.19
N GLU A 127 -6.62 -1.74 -7.03
CA GLU A 127 -7.76 -1.12 -6.34
C GLU A 127 -8.04 0.30 -6.82
N HIS A 128 -6.99 1.06 -7.16
CA HIS A 128 -7.13 2.48 -7.45
C HIS A 128 -6.85 2.83 -8.91
N GLY A 129 -6.31 1.91 -9.71
CA GLY A 129 -5.92 2.20 -11.09
C GLY A 129 -4.81 3.25 -11.17
N LEU A 130 -3.94 3.32 -10.16
CA LEU A 130 -2.87 4.31 -10.05
C LEU A 130 -1.49 3.66 -10.04
N GLY A 131 -0.48 4.49 -10.32
CA GLY A 131 0.92 4.08 -10.30
C GLY A 131 1.37 3.39 -11.58
N PRO A 132 2.65 2.99 -11.65
CA PRO A 132 3.30 2.55 -12.89
C PRO A 132 2.74 1.25 -13.45
N LEU A 133 2.00 0.47 -12.66
CA LEU A 133 1.43 -0.83 -13.05
C LEU A 133 -0.09 -0.79 -13.25
N ALA A 134 -0.72 0.40 -13.21
CA ALA A 134 -2.18 0.56 -13.29
C ALA A 134 -2.81 -0.15 -14.49
N ALA A 135 -2.18 -0.08 -15.66
CA ALA A 135 -2.68 -0.69 -16.89
C ALA A 135 -2.40 -2.20 -17.01
N SER A 136 -1.59 -2.76 -16.11
CA SER A 136 -1.04 -4.12 -16.24
C SER A 136 -1.59 -5.10 -15.21
N VAL A 137 -2.39 -4.63 -14.25
CA VAL A 137 -2.92 -5.45 -13.15
C VAL A 137 -4.43 -5.49 -13.24
N SER A 138 -5.00 -6.69 -13.25
CA SER A 138 -6.44 -6.87 -13.20
C SER A 138 -7.00 -6.40 -11.86
N VAL A 139 -8.06 -5.59 -11.91
CA VAL A 139 -8.80 -5.15 -10.72
C VAL A 139 -9.41 -6.31 -9.94
N LEU A 140 -9.66 -7.44 -10.60
CA LEU A 140 -10.17 -8.67 -9.96
C LEU A 140 -9.13 -9.35 -9.06
N ALA A 141 -7.84 -9.05 -9.25
CA ALA A 141 -6.77 -9.59 -8.42
C ALA A 141 -6.64 -8.87 -7.06
N ALA A 142 -7.30 -7.71 -6.88
CA ALA A 142 -7.17 -6.88 -5.68
C ALA A 142 -7.40 -7.64 -4.36
N PRO A 143 -8.46 -8.45 -4.17
CA PRO A 143 -8.68 -9.15 -2.89
C PRO A 143 -7.54 -10.12 -2.54
N THR A 144 -7.01 -10.82 -3.53
CA THR A 144 -5.89 -11.77 -3.36
C THR A 144 -4.60 -11.03 -3.04
N ILE A 145 -4.31 -9.94 -3.75
CA ILE A 145 -3.12 -9.12 -3.52
C ILE A 145 -3.18 -8.47 -2.13
N HIS A 146 -4.36 -7.97 -1.72
CA HIS A 146 -4.58 -7.40 -0.39
C HIS A 146 -4.30 -8.44 0.71
N SER A 147 -4.86 -9.64 0.58
CA SER A 147 -4.62 -10.73 1.53
C SER A 147 -3.13 -11.08 1.64
N LEU A 148 -2.43 -11.17 0.50
CA LEU A 148 -0.98 -11.41 0.48
C LEU A 148 -0.21 -10.27 1.17
N HIS A 149 -0.55 -9.02 0.89
CA HIS A 149 0.08 -7.86 1.48
C HIS A 149 -0.07 -7.87 3.02
N GLU A 150 -1.26 -8.20 3.52
CA GLU A 150 -1.53 -8.31 4.96
C GLU A 150 -0.74 -9.46 5.61
N ILE A 151 -0.70 -10.64 4.98
CA ILE A 151 0.11 -11.78 5.47
C ILE A 151 1.59 -11.39 5.56
N VAL A 152 2.12 -10.75 4.53
CA VAL A 152 3.52 -10.31 4.50
C VAL A 152 3.79 -9.25 5.57
N ALA A 153 2.84 -8.32 5.78
CA ALA A 153 2.96 -7.31 6.84
C ALA A 153 3.05 -7.94 8.23
N TRP A 154 2.19 -8.90 8.55
CA TRP A 154 2.24 -9.64 9.83
C TRP A 154 3.51 -10.48 9.99
N ALA A 155 3.96 -11.13 8.92
CA ALA A 155 5.25 -11.84 8.94
C ALA A 155 6.41 -10.88 9.22
N MET A 156 6.38 -9.68 8.66
CA MET A 156 7.41 -8.66 8.89
C MET A 156 7.40 -8.13 10.32
N VAL A 157 6.24 -7.97 10.95
CA VAL A 157 6.13 -7.66 12.39
C VAL A 157 6.79 -8.75 13.23
N ALA A 158 6.52 -10.02 12.95
CA ALA A 158 7.13 -11.12 13.67
C ALA A 158 8.66 -11.13 13.51
N LEU A 159 9.16 -10.91 12.29
CA LEU A 159 10.60 -10.82 12.01
C LEU A 159 11.25 -9.61 12.68
N PHE A 160 10.56 -8.46 12.73
CA PHE A 160 11.02 -7.26 13.43
C PHE A 160 11.17 -7.53 14.93
N CYS A 161 10.16 -8.13 15.56
CA CYS A 161 10.22 -8.50 16.98
C CYS A 161 11.37 -9.49 17.25
N ALA A 162 11.54 -10.50 16.40
CA ALA A 162 12.65 -11.46 16.49
C ALA A 162 14.02 -10.79 16.31
N HIS A 163 14.11 -9.81 15.41
CA HIS A 163 15.32 -9.02 15.20
C HIS A 163 15.70 -8.23 16.45
N ILE A 164 14.75 -7.49 17.04
CA ILE A 164 14.98 -6.71 18.26
C ILE A 164 15.39 -7.63 19.43
N ALA A 165 14.71 -8.77 19.60
CA ALA A 165 15.10 -9.77 20.58
C ALA A 165 16.55 -10.27 20.36
N GLY A 166 16.92 -10.55 19.12
CA GLY A 166 18.29 -10.93 18.75
C GLY A 166 19.32 -9.84 19.06
N VAL A 167 18.98 -8.56 18.84
CA VAL A 167 19.82 -7.41 19.20
C VAL A 167 20.03 -7.33 20.71
N VAL A 168 18.99 -7.51 21.51
CA VAL A 168 19.08 -7.50 22.98
C VAL A 168 19.92 -8.67 23.48
N VAL A 169 19.60 -9.90 23.06
CA VAL A 169 20.34 -11.11 23.45
C VAL A 169 21.81 -11.00 23.06
N GLY A 170 22.10 -10.61 21.82
CA GLY A 170 23.46 -10.42 21.33
C GLY A 170 24.21 -9.34 22.10
N SER A 171 23.53 -8.24 22.47
CA SER A 171 24.16 -7.16 23.22
C SER A 171 24.56 -7.59 24.63
N LEU A 172 23.71 -8.36 25.29
CA LEU A 172 23.95 -8.89 26.63
C LEU A 172 25.03 -9.98 26.62
N ALA A 173 24.93 -10.95 25.71
CA ALA A 173 25.84 -12.08 25.62
C ALA A 173 27.29 -11.65 25.31
N HIS A 174 27.46 -10.71 24.37
CA HIS A 174 28.79 -10.25 23.95
C HIS A 174 29.27 -9.00 24.72
N ARG A 175 28.44 -8.47 25.64
CA ARG A 175 28.69 -7.22 26.37
C ARG A 175 29.07 -6.05 25.44
N GLN A 176 28.34 -5.94 24.33
CA GLN A 176 28.52 -4.87 23.33
C GLN A 176 27.17 -4.28 22.97
N ASN A 177 27.05 -2.96 23.04
CA ASN A 177 25.78 -2.31 22.70
C ASN A 177 25.59 -2.27 21.17
N LEU A 178 24.87 -3.25 20.62
CA LEU A 178 24.64 -3.37 19.18
C LEU A 178 23.79 -2.23 18.62
N LEU A 179 22.84 -1.71 19.41
CA LEU A 179 22.04 -0.54 19.04
C LEU A 179 22.94 0.69 18.87
N LEU A 180 23.80 0.98 19.86
CA LEU A 180 24.73 2.10 19.79
C LEU A 180 25.79 1.91 18.71
N SER A 181 26.19 0.67 18.43
CA SER A 181 27.04 0.33 17.28
C SER A 181 26.36 0.70 15.97
N MET A 182 25.03 0.54 15.86
CA MET A 182 24.29 0.90 14.64
C MET A 182 24.02 2.39 14.51
N VAL A 183 24.00 3.15 15.62
CA VAL A 183 23.94 4.62 15.59
C VAL A 183 25.31 5.22 15.23
N SER A 184 26.34 4.85 16.00
CA SER A 184 27.70 5.40 15.85
C SER A 184 28.47 4.83 14.65
N GLY A 185 28.08 3.64 14.19
CA GLY A 185 28.80 2.85 13.20
C GLY A 185 30.10 2.22 13.70
N ARG A 186 30.42 2.36 14.99
CA ARG A 186 31.67 1.91 15.58
C ARG A 186 31.45 0.72 16.50
N LYS A 187 32.40 -0.21 16.46
CA LYS A 187 32.45 -1.38 17.32
C LYS A 187 33.77 -1.39 18.08
N ASP A 188 33.74 -1.94 19.28
CA ASP A 188 34.94 -2.14 20.10
C ASP A 188 35.63 -3.46 19.71
N ARG A 189 36.87 -3.64 20.16
CA ARG A 189 37.64 -4.89 19.98
C ARG A 189 37.82 -5.33 18.51
N VAL A 190 37.92 -4.37 17.58
CA VAL A 190 38.17 -4.64 16.16
C VAL A 190 39.68 -4.83 15.93
N PRO A 191 40.13 -5.92 15.27
CA PRO A 191 41.52 -6.11 14.89
C PRO A 191 42.08 -4.95 14.04
N ALA A 192 43.34 -4.56 14.31
CA ALA A 192 43.99 -3.43 13.67
C ALA A 192 44.35 -3.65 12.19
N ASP A 193 44.56 -4.90 11.79
CA ASP A 193 44.95 -5.36 10.45
C ASP A 193 43.80 -5.32 9.42
N LEU A 194 42.56 -5.16 9.86
CA LEU A 194 41.41 -5.11 8.96
C LEU A 194 41.38 -3.81 8.12
N PRO A 195 40.98 -3.90 6.84
CA PRO A 195 40.83 -2.73 5.98
C PRO A 195 39.90 -1.67 6.59
N PRO A 196 40.27 -0.37 6.54
CA PRO A 196 39.44 0.69 7.09
C PRO A 196 38.13 0.85 6.33
N VAL A 197 37.04 1.10 7.06
CA VAL A 197 35.73 1.39 6.49
C VAL A 197 35.54 2.89 6.30
N ARG A 198 35.48 3.33 5.03
CA ARG A 198 35.16 4.73 4.67
C ARG A 198 33.74 5.09 5.12
N SER A 199 33.52 6.35 5.47
CA SER A 199 32.19 6.80 5.94
C SER A 199 31.16 6.85 4.81
N HIS A 200 31.58 7.20 3.58
CA HIS A 200 30.68 7.50 2.46
C HIS A 200 29.61 8.55 2.82
N ALA A 201 29.99 9.58 3.59
CA ALA A 201 29.05 10.58 4.11
C ALA A 201 28.28 11.33 3.02
N LEU A 202 28.91 11.65 1.89
CA LEU A 202 28.25 12.30 0.75
C LEU A 202 27.15 11.42 0.14
N VAL A 203 27.37 10.11 0.05
CA VAL A 203 26.35 9.16 -0.43
C VAL A 203 25.17 9.10 0.55
N ALA A 204 25.46 9.10 1.85
CA ALA A 204 24.42 9.12 2.88
C ALA A 204 23.58 10.40 2.83
N PHE A 205 24.23 11.55 2.63
CA PHE A 205 23.56 12.84 2.44
C PHE A 205 22.69 12.84 1.18
N ALA A 206 23.22 12.40 0.04
CA ALA A 206 22.48 12.31 -1.21
C ALA A 206 21.26 11.38 -1.10
N LEU A 207 21.41 10.23 -0.41
CA LEU A 207 20.30 9.33 -0.11
C LEU A 207 19.21 10.02 0.72
N ALA A 208 19.58 10.67 1.82
CA ALA A 208 18.63 11.36 2.69
C ALA A 208 17.91 12.51 1.96
N LEU A 209 18.65 13.32 1.19
CA LEU A 209 18.09 14.41 0.40
C LEU A 209 17.16 13.87 -0.69
N GLY A 210 17.57 12.82 -1.41
CA GLY A 210 16.75 12.18 -2.43
C GLY A 210 15.43 11.63 -1.88
N LEU A 211 15.44 11.03 -0.68
CA LEU A 211 14.22 10.57 -0.01
C LEU A 211 13.30 11.74 0.36
N ALA A 212 13.85 12.83 0.91
CA ALA A 212 13.08 14.01 1.27
C ALA A 212 12.45 14.69 0.04
N LEU A 213 13.23 14.90 -1.02
CA LEU A 213 12.76 15.49 -2.28
C LEU A 213 11.76 14.58 -2.99
N GLY A 214 12.01 13.27 -3.00
CA GLY A 214 11.09 12.28 -3.57
C GLY A 214 9.76 12.23 -2.84
N LEU A 215 9.78 12.27 -1.50
CA LEU A 215 8.56 12.35 -0.69
C LEU A 215 7.79 13.65 -0.96
N TYR A 216 8.48 14.79 -0.98
CA TYR A 216 7.87 16.08 -1.30
C TYR A 216 7.22 16.08 -2.69
N ALA A 217 7.94 15.60 -3.71
CA ALA A 217 7.43 15.50 -5.08
C ALA A 217 6.26 14.51 -5.19
N TYR A 218 6.32 13.37 -4.49
CA TYR A 218 5.24 12.39 -4.47
C TYR A 218 3.97 13.00 -3.86
N LEU A 219 4.06 13.59 -2.67
CA LEU A 219 2.90 14.20 -2.01
C LEU A 219 2.30 15.35 -2.84
N GLY A 220 3.12 16.11 -3.55
CA GLY A 220 2.64 17.20 -4.43
C GLY A 220 2.06 16.74 -5.76
N SER A 221 2.56 15.66 -6.37
CA SER A 221 2.17 15.24 -7.73
C SER A 221 1.10 14.15 -7.78
N SER A 222 0.97 13.37 -6.70
CA SER A 222 0.20 12.13 -6.74
C SER A 222 -1.32 12.33 -6.60
N GLY A 223 -1.80 13.57 -6.46
CA GLY A 223 -3.22 13.90 -6.27
C GLY A 223 -3.79 13.44 -4.93
N TRP A 224 -3.00 12.74 -4.10
CA TRP A 224 -3.41 12.29 -2.76
C TRP A 224 -3.63 13.43 -1.77
N THR A 225 -3.05 14.59 -2.03
CA THR A 225 -3.25 15.82 -1.25
C THR A 225 -4.48 16.61 -1.68
N ALA A 226 -5.18 16.18 -2.74
CA ALA A 226 -6.46 16.77 -3.11
C ALA A 226 -7.45 16.57 -1.96
N SER A 227 -8.00 17.68 -1.46
CA SER A 227 -9.07 17.62 -0.48
C SER A 227 -10.30 16.98 -1.10
N TYR A 228 -11.16 16.38 -0.26
CA TYR A 228 -12.47 15.89 -0.68
C TYR A 228 -13.20 16.93 -1.55
N ALA A 229 -13.23 18.19 -1.12
CA ALA A 229 -13.89 19.27 -1.87
C ALA A 229 -13.30 19.49 -3.26
N THR A 230 -11.96 19.49 -3.40
CA THR A 230 -11.32 19.63 -4.72
C THR A 230 -11.57 18.42 -5.62
N ALA A 231 -11.51 17.21 -5.07
CA ALA A 231 -11.80 15.99 -5.82
C ALA A 231 -13.27 15.92 -6.26
N HIS A 232 -14.19 16.32 -5.38
CA HIS A 232 -15.63 16.37 -5.65
C HIS A 232 -15.96 17.38 -6.74
N ALA A 233 -15.40 18.60 -6.63
CA ALA A 233 -15.58 19.64 -7.63
C ALA A 233 -15.07 19.21 -9.02
N GLN A 234 -13.88 18.59 -9.07
CA GLN A 234 -13.32 18.07 -10.31
C GLN A 234 -14.18 16.93 -10.89
N ALA A 235 -14.57 15.95 -10.08
CA ALA A 235 -15.41 14.85 -10.53
C ALA A 235 -16.78 15.33 -11.03
N LYS A 236 -17.34 16.38 -10.42
CA LYS A 236 -18.59 17.00 -10.87
C LYS A 236 -18.42 17.72 -12.22
N GLN A 237 -17.28 18.37 -12.45
CA GLN A 237 -16.95 18.94 -13.76
C GLN A 237 -16.80 17.85 -14.83
N ASP A 238 -16.22 16.72 -14.45
CA ASP A 238 -15.98 15.57 -15.34
C ASP A 238 -17.23 14.69 -15.52
N ALA A 239 -18.33 14.95 -14.79
CA ALA A 239 -19.53 14.11 -14.78
C ALA A 239 -20.16 13.95 -16.17
N ALA A 240 -20.25 15.03 -16.94
CA ALA A 240 -20.79 15.00 -18.29
C ALA A 240 -19.90 14.18 -19.26
N ALA A 241 -18.59 14.19 -19.03
CA ALA A 241 -17.65 13.36 -19.80
C ALA A 241 -17.71 11.89 -19.38
N ALA A 242 -18.03 11.60 -18.12
CA ALA A 242 -18.16 10.24 -17.60
C ALA A 242 -19.45 9.54 -18.06
N ALA A 243 -20.49 10.29 -18.40
CA ALA A 243 -21.78 9.80 -18.89
C ALA A 243 -22.25 10.61 -20.13
N PRO A 244 -21.61 10.44 -21.30
CA PRO A 244 -21.95 11.23 -22.48
C PRO A 244 -23.24 10.78 -23.17
N GLY A 245 -23.88 11.72 -23.87
CA GLY A 245 -25.02 11.46 -24.76
C GLY A 245 -26.28 10.99 -24.03
N ALA A 246 -27.03 10.09 -24.69
CA ALA A 246 -28.30 9.56 -24.21
C ALA A 246 -28.23 9.02 -22.76
N TRP A 247 -27.12 8.39 -22.38
CA TRP A 247 -26.97 7.84 -21.03
C TRP A 247 -26.98 8.92 -19.96
N GLY A 248 -26.23 10.01 -20.15
CA GLY A 248 -26.21 11.14 -19.22
C GLY A 248 -27.53 11.90 -19.22
N GLU A 249 -28.13 12.09 -20.39
CA GLU A 249 -29.41 12.80 -20.57
C GLU A 249 -30.55 12.09 -19.84
N GLU A 250 -30.71 10.78 -20.07
CA GLU A 250 -31.85 10.02 -19.54
C GLU A 250 -31.57 9.52 -18.11
N CYS A 251 -30.41 8.88 -17.87
CA CYS A 251 -30.10 8.28 -16.57
C CYS A 251 -29.54 9.27 -15.54
N GLY A 252 -29.17 10.49 -15.95
CA GLY A 252 -28.65 11.56 -15.09
C GLY A 252 -29.66 12.65 -14.73
N SER A 253 -30.89 12.57 -15.23
CA SER A 253 -31.92 13.60 -15.07
C SER A 253 -32.40 13.75 -13.62
N CYS A 254 -32.50 12.65 -12.87
CA CYS A 254 -33.03 12.63 -11.50
C CYS A 254 -31.96 12.40 -10.41
N HIS A 255 -30.89 11.68 -10.73
CA HIS A 255 -29.80 11.37 -9.80
C HIS A 255 -28.46 11.31 -10.55
N LEU A 256 -27.37 10.99 -9.86
CA LEU A 256 -26.09 10.65 -10.49
C LEU A 256 -26.32 9.67 -11.64
N ALA A 257 -25.93 10.01 -12.87
CA ALA A 257 -25.91 9.04 -13.97
C ALA A 257 -24.95 7.90 -13.60
N TYR A 258 -25.49 6.81 -13.07
CA TYR A 258 -24.67 5.72 -12.57
C TYR A 258 -23.85 5.14 -13.72
N PRO A 259 -22.54 4.96 -13.56
CA PRO A 259 -21.73 4.28 -14.54
C PRO A 259 -22.30 2.87 -14.80
N ALA A 260 -22.44 2.50 -16.07
CA ALA A 260 -23.00 1.21 -16.48
C ALA A 260 -22.21 0.01 -15.89
N GLN A 261 -20.98 0.23 -15.44
CA GLN A 261 -20.12 -0.77 -14.80
C GLN A 261 -20.55 -1.16 -13.38
N LEU A 262 -21.55 -0.51 -12.79
CA LEU A 262 -21.97 -0.79 -11.41
C LEU A 262 -22.95 -1.95 -11.28
N LEU A 263 -23.55 -2.38 -12.38
CA LEU A 263 -24.42 -3.55 -12.46
C LEU A 263 -24.09 -4.36 -13.73
N PRO A 264 -24.37 -5.68 -13.74
CA PRO A 264 -24.17 -6.47 -14.94
C PRO A 264 -25.22 -6.09 -16.02
N ALA A 265 -24.85 -6.23 -17.30
CA ALA A 265 -25.68 -5.87 -18.45
C ALA A 265 -27.15 -6.34 -18.34
N ARG A 266 -27.37 -7.58 -17.89
CA ARG A 266 -28.71 -8.15 -17.67
C ARG A 266 -29.62 -7.32 -16.74
N SER A 267 -29.03 -6.65 -15.75
CA SER A 267 -29.76 -5.79 -14.81
C SER A 267 -30.21 -4.51 -15.47
N TRP A 268 -29.34 -3.87 -16.26
CA TRP A 268 -29.68 -2.68 -17.04
C TRP A 268 -30.73 -3.00 -18.10
N GLN A 269 -30.57 -4.10 -18.83
CA GLN A 269 -31.56 -4.54 -19.82
C GLN A 269 -32.93 -4.79 -19.18
N ARG A 270 -32.96 -5.39 -17.98
CA ARG A 270 -34.20 -5.57 -17.24
C ARG A 270 -34.83 -4.22 -16.89
N MET A 271 -34.03 -3.28 -16.39
CA MET A 271 -34.49 -1.94 -16.02
C MET A 271 -35.06 -1.16 -17.22
N LEU A 272 -34.42 -1.27 -18.40
CA LEU A 272 -34.89 -0.64 -19.63
C LEU A 272 -36.17 -1.31 -20.18
N ARG A 273 -36.28 -2.65 -20.11
CA ARG A 273 -37.51 -3.37 -20.49
C ARG A 273 -38.68 -3.06 -19.56
N GLU A 274 -38.41 -2.85 -18.28
CA GLU A 274 -39.40 -2.53 -17.25
C GLU A 274 -39.54 -1.01 -17.05
N GLN A 275 -39.22 -0.18 -18.07
CA GLN A 275 -39.19 1.28 -17.95
C GLN A 275 -40.51 1.93 -17.48
N ASP A 276 -41.64 1.27 -17.69
CA ASP A 276 -42.96 1.76 -17.26
C ASP A 276 -43.21 1.58 -15.76
N ALA A 277 -42.33 0.86 -15.07
CA ALA A 277 -42.37 0.61 -13.64
C ALA A 277 -41.05 0.96 -12.96
N HIS A 278 -40.28 1.90 -13.53
CA HIS A 278 -38.98 2.34 -13.03
C HIS A 278 -39.13 3.03 -11.67
N PHE A 279 -39.05 2.23 -10.60
CA PHE A 279 -39.17 2.66 -9.20
C PHE A 279 -40.44 3.43 -8.86
N GLY A 280 -41.54 3.13 -9.56
CA GLY A 280 -42.84 3.77 -9.37
C GLY A 280 -43.14 4.89 -10.36
N GLU A 281 -42.21 5.18 -11.27
CA GLU A 281 -42.39 6.14 -12.35
C GLU A 281 -42.21 5.45 -13.72
N SER A 282 -42.80 6.01 -14.78
CA SER A 282 -42.51 5.61 -16.15
C SER A 282 -41.47 6.57 -16.73
N LEU A 283 -40.43 6.02 -17.37
CA LEU A 283 -39.42 6.83 -18.06
C LEU A 283 -39.95 7.41 -19.38
N GLY A 284 -41.02 6.85 -19.95
CA GLY A 284 -41.63 7.33 -21.19
C GLY A 284 -40.70 7.33 -22.41
N LEU A 285 -39.67 6.46 -22.41
CA LEU A 285 -38.67 6.43 -23.46
C LEU A 285 -39.19 5.69 -24.69
N LYS A 286 -38.95 6.28 -25.86
CA LYS A 286 -39.24 5.66 -27.14
C LYS A 286 -38.25 4.55 -27.45
N ASP A 287 -38.66 3.62 -28.32
CA ASP A 287 -37.85 2.48 -28.73
C ASP A 287 -36.47 2.88 -29.28
N GLU A 288 -36.39 3.98 -30.04
CA GLU A 288 -35.11 4.47 -30.55
C GLU A 288 -34.16 4.87 -29.41
N ARG A 289 -34.70 5.52 -28.37
CA ARG A 289 -33.90 5.95 -27.22
C ARG A 289 -33.50 4.76 -26.34
N LEU A 290 -34.38 3.79 -26.16
CA LEU A 290 -34.04 2.54 -25.46
C LEU A 290 -32.88 1.82 -26.14
N ALA A 291 -32.89 1.73 -27.48
CA ALA A 291 -31.82 1.09 -28.24
C ALA A 291 -30.48 1.85 -28.12
N GLU A 292 -30.50 3.17 -27.97
CA GLU A 292 -29.30 3.96 -27.67
C GLU A 292 -28.75 3.67 -26.27
N LEU A 293 -29.63 3.52 -25.27
CA LEU A 293 -29.25 3.22 -23.88
C LEU A 293 -28.79 1.77 -23.66
N GLU A 294 -29.25 0.81 -24.47
CA GLU A 294 -28.80 -0.58 -24.38
C GLU A 294 -27.33 -0.75 -24.75
N LYS A 295 -26.78 0.10 -25.64
CA LYS A 295 -25.37 0.02 -26.07
C LYS A 295 -24.38 0.12 -24.90
N PRO A 296 -24.36 1.21 -24.09
CA PRO A 296 -23.46 1.31 -22.95
C PRO A 296 -23.75 0.29 -21.84
N ALA A 297 -24.97 -0.25 -21.77
CA ALA A 297 -25.31 -1.34 -20.85
C ALA A 297 -24.70 -2.69 -21.26
N LEU A 298 -24.61 -2.95 -22.57
CA LEU A 298 -24.09 -4.18 -23.16
C LEU A 298 -22.56 -4.18 -23.30
N ASP A 299 -21.98 -3.03 -23.62
CA ASP A 299 -20.54 -2.84 -23.79
C ASP A 299 -20.06 -1.63 -22.98
N PRO A 300 -20.09 -1.73 -21.63
CA PRO A 300 -19.63 -0.65 -20.79
C PRO A 300 -18.10 -0.52 -20.89
N ALA A 301 -17.58 0.70 -20.71
CA ALA A 301 -16.14 0.90 -20.51
C ALA A 301 -15.60 -0.01 -19.38
N PRO A 302 -14.32 -0.38 -19.38
CA PRO A 302 -13.77 -1.31 -18.38
C PRO A 302 -14.08 -0.89 -16.94
N ALA A 303 -14.62 -1.82 -16.16
CA ALA A 303 -14.96 -1.57 -14.78
C ALA A 303 -13.71 -1.25 -13.95
N ARG A 304 -13.77 -0.15 -13.20
CA ARG A 304 -12.86 0.09 -12.08
C ARG A 304 -13.13 -0.91 -10.96
N TRP A 305 -12.23 -0.99 -9.99
CA TRP A 305 -12.30 -1.98 -8.91
C TRP A 305 -13.69 -2.08 -8.25
N ALA A 306 -14.29 -0.97 -7.82
CA ALA A 306 -15.60 -1.01 -7.17
C ALA A 306 -16.69 -1.60 -8.08
N GLY A 307 -16.77 -1.18 -9.35
CA GLY A 307 -17.71 -1.73 -10.32
C GLY A 307 -17.48 -3.22 -10.58
N ALA A 308 -16.22 -3.64 -10.71
CA ALA A 308 -15.87 -5.05 -10.91
C ALA A 308 -16.29 -5.91 -9.70
N MET A 309 -16.07 -5.42 -8.47
CA MET A 309 -16.47 -6.12 -7.26
C MET A 309 -18.01 -6.17 -7.09
N LEU A 310 -18.71 -5.08 -7.44
CA LEU A 310 -20.17 -5.05 -7.45
C LEU A 310 -20.73 -6.12 -8.39
N GLN A 311 -20.28 -6.13 -9.64
CA GLN A 311 -20.70 -7.12 -10.63
C GLN A 311 -20.37 -8.56 -10.22
N ALA A 312 -19.16 -8.79 -9.70
CA ALA A 312 -18.74 -10.11 -9.22
C ALA A 312 -19.58 -10.62 -8.04
N SER A 313 -20.24 -9.73 -7.30
CA SER A 313 -21.12 -10.08 -6.18
C SER A 313 -22.57 -10.41 -6.59
N VAL A 314 -22.92 -10.29 -7.87
CA VAL A 314 -24.27 -10.63 -8.37
C VAL A 314 -24.27 -12.03 -8.96
N ALA A 315 -25.12 -12.91 -8.44
CA ALA A 315 -25.21 -14.28 -8.94
C ALA A 315 -25.65 -14.29 -10.43
N PRO A 316 -25.19 -15.27 -11.25
CA PRO A 316 -25.51 -15.31 -12.68
C PRO A 316 -27.02 -15.29 -13.00
N ALA A 317 -27.84 -15.88 -12.13
CA ALA A 317 -29.30 -15.94 -12.28
C ALA A 317 -30.03 -14.69 -11.76
N GLU A 318 -29.35 -13.78 -11.06
CA GLU A 318 -29.96 -12.59 -10.47
C GLU A 318 -29.76 -11.36 -11.36
N SER A 319 -30.76 -10.46 -11.38
CA SER A 319 -30.71 -9.17 -12.08
C SER A 319 -31.25 -8.07 -11.16
N PRO A 320 -30.48 -7.68 -10.13
CA PRO A 320 -30.89 -6.63 -9.19
C PRO A 320 -31.02 -5.30 -9.93
N GLN A 321 -32.09 -4.56 -9.65
CA GLN A 321 -32.29 -3.24 -10.27
C GLN A 321 -31.65 -2.12 -9.43
N ARG A 322 -31.25 -2.39 -8.19
CA ARG A 322 -30.54 -1.40 -7.36
C ARG A 322 -29.11 -1.87 -7.08
N ILE A 323 -28.16 -0.96 -7.27
CA ILE A 323 -26.75 -1.19 -6.87
C ILE A 323 -26.65 -1.53 -5.37
N THR A 324 -27.54 -0.94 -4.56
CA THR A 324 -27.64 -1.17 -3.10
C THR A 324 -28.12 -2.57 -2.70
N GLU A 325 -28.63 -3.35 -3.65
CA GLU A 325 -29.04 -4.75 -3.43
C GLU A 325 -27.90 -5.74 -3.64
N THR A 326 -26.80 -5.31 -4.27
CA THR A 326 -25.64 -6.19 -4.52
C THR A 326 -24.96 -6.60 -3.21
N GLY A 327 -24.39 -7.81 -3.19
CA GLY A 327 -23.72 -8.33 -2.00
C GLY A 327 -22.54 -7.47 -1.57
N PHE A 328 -21.74 -6.99 -2.53
CA PHE A 328 -20.59 -6.13 -2.23
C PHE A 328 -20.99 -4.79 -1.64
N TRP A 329 -22.03 -4.14 -2.15
CA TRP A 329 -22.51 -2.87 -1.58
C TRP A 329 -22.94 -3.05 -0.12
N ARG A 330 -23.74 -4.09 0.15
CA ARG A 330 -24.23 -4.41 1.51
C ARG A 330 -23.09 -4.69 2.48
N GLU A 331 -22.10 -5.47 2.08
CA GLU A 331 -20.94 -5.77 2.92
C GLU A 331 -20.10 -4.52 3.22
N ARG A 332 -19.85 -3.67 2.21
CA ARG A 332 -19.05 -2.45 2.39
C ARG A 332 -19.75 -1.38 3.22
N HIS A 333 -21.08 -1.31 3.16
CA HIS A 333 -21.89 -0.32 3.89
C HIS A 333 -22.49 -0.88 5.20
N ARG A 334 -22.17 -2.11 5.61
CA ARG A 334 -22.78 -2.78 6.78
C ARG A 334 -22.61 -2.07 8.13
N ARG A 335 -21.63 -1.16 8.23
CA ARG A 335 -21.37 -0.37 9.44
C ARG A 335 -22.20 0.91 9.50
N LEU A 336 -22.86 1.28 8.42
CA LEU A 336 -23.71 2.46 8.35
C LEU A 336 -25.13 2.13 8.79
N GLN A 337 -25.74 3.06 9.50
CA GLN A 337 -27.10 2.99 9.97
C GLN A 337 -28.03 3.72 8.99
N ASP A 338 -29.34 3.42 9.03
CA ASP A 338 -30.30 4.10 8.16
C ASP A 338 -30.37 5.63 8.41
N ALA A 339 -29.98 6.09 9.61
CA ALA A 339 -29.86 7.51 9.94
C ALA A 339 -28.74 8.20 9.15
N ASP A 340 -27.64 7.49 8.81
CA ASP A 340 -26.53 8.05 8.03
C ASP A 340 -26.94 8.39 6.59
N PHE A 341 -28.00 7.74 6.09
CA PHE A 341 -28.58 7.98 4.76
C PHE A 341 -29.77 8.93 4.77
N LYS A 342 -30.10 9.54 5.91
CA LYS A 342 -31.25 10.44 6.09
C LYS A 342 -30.80 11.70 6.81
N SER A 343 -29.95 12.48 6.15
CA SER A 343 -29.44 13.76 6.67
C SER A 343 -29.65 14.88 5.66
N ASP A 344 -29.44 16.13 6.08
CA ASP A 344 -29.48 17.29 5.18
C ASP A 344 -28.43 17.22 4.05
N TRP A 345 -27.41 16.38 4.24
CA TRP A 345 -26.32 16.16 3.27
C TRP A 345 -26.58 14.95 2.34
N VAL A 346 -27.22 13.89 2.86
CA VAL A 346 -27.41 12.62 2.15
C VAL A 346 -28.90 12.35 1.97
N SER A 347 -29.36 12.41 0.71
CA SER A 347 -30.78 12.25 0.36
C SER A 347 -31.27 10.79 0.29
N GLY A 348 -30.37 9.83 0.49
CA GLY A 348 -30.69 8.39 0.56
C GLY A 348 -29.51 7.52 0.16
N LYS A 349 -29.71 6.19 0.18
CA LYS A 349 -28.70 5.21 -0.28
C LYS A 349 -28.36 5.33 -1.78
N HIS A 350 -29.19 6.03 -2.55
CA HIS A 350 -28.97 6.30 -3.96
C HIS A 350 -27.98 7.46 -4.18
N ASP A 351 -27.80 8.33 -3.18
CA ASP A 351 -26.97 9.52 -3.29
C ASP A 351 -25.48 9.23 -3.06
N CYS A 352 -24.92 8.38 -3.91
CA CYS A 352 -23.54 7.94 -3.76
C CYS A 352 -22.55 9.11 -3.85
N ALA A 353 -22.87 10.14 -4.64
CA ALA A 353 -22.04 11.33 -4.82
C ALA A 353 -21.98 12.23 -3.59
N ALA A 354 -22.94 12.12 -2.66
CA ALA A 354 -22.88 12.83 -1.39
C ALA A 354 -21.74 12.33 -0.50
N CYS A 355 -21.43 11.03 -0.54
CA CYS A 355 -20.36 10.45 0.28
C CYS A 355 -19.07 10.17 -0.50
N HIS A 356 -19.16 9.87 -1.79
CA HIS A 356 -18.03 9.52 -2.64
C HIS A 356 -17.69 10.66 -3.61
N ALA A 357 -16.55 11.32 -3.41
CA ALA A 357 -16.14 12.46 -4.23
C ALA A 357 -15.94 12.08 -5.71
N ASP A 358 -15.57 10.84 -5.99
CA ASP A 358 -15.28 10.31 -7.32
C ASP A 358 -16.41 9.44 -7.90
N ALA A 359 -17.63 9.56 -7.36
CA ALA A 359 -18.79 8.77 -7.80
C ALA A 359 -19.11 9.00 -9.28
N PHE A 360 -19.03 10.26 -9.73
CA PHE A 360 -19.25 10.64 -11.14
C PHE A 360 -18.27 9.94 -12.10
N ALA A 361 -17.03 9.71 -11.66
CA ALA A 361 -16.01 9.02 -12.45
C ALA A 361 -16.04 7.48 -12.28
N GLY A 362 -17.00 6.95 -11.51
CA GLY A 362 -17.16 5.52 -11.27
C GLY A 362 -16.01 4.83 -10.53
N ALA A 363 -15.14 5.59 -9.84
CA ALA A 363 -14.02 5.00 -9.10
C ALA A 363 -14.42 4.46 -7.72
N PHE A 364 -15.22 5.22 -6.96
CA PHE A 364 -15.61 4.90 -5.59
C PHE A 364 -14.41 4.53 -4.70
N SER A 365 -13.32 5.30 -4.83
CA SER A 365 -12.08 5.06 -4.11
C SER A 365 -12.31 5.23 -2.61
N PRO A 366 -11.86 4.29 -1.76
CA PRO A 366 -11.93 4.42 -0.30
C PRO A 366 -11.30 5.70 0.25
N ARG A 367 -10.40 6.35 -0.52
CA ARG A 367 -9.70 7.58 -0.14
C ARG A 367 -10.56 8.84 -0.26
N LEU A 368 -11.61 8.77 -1.08
CA LEU A 368 -12.44 9.91 -1.45
C LEU A 368 -13.84 9.74 -0.85
N ILE A 369 -13.91 9.11 0.32
CA ILE A 369 -15.14 8.93 1.08
C ILE A 369 -15.17 9.93 2.23
N LEU A 370 -16.25 10.69 2.33
CA LEU A 370 -16.59 11.49 3.49
C LEU A 370 -17.97 11.06 3.98
N ILE A 371 -18.08 10.72 5.26
CA ILE A 371 -19.36 10.35 5.89
C ILE A 371 -19.68 11.42 6.93
N PRO A 372 -20.63 12.34 6.64
CA PRO A 372 -20.85 13.54 7.45
C PRO A 372 -21.18 13.27 8.92
N THR A 373 -21.84 12.15 9.21
CA THR A 373 -22.24 11.75 10.57
C THR A 373 -21.10 11.18 11.41
N ILE A 374 -19.99 10.79 10.76
CA ILE A 374 -18.82 10.14 11.40
C ILE A 374 -17.62 11.09 11.42
N ALA A 375 -17.51 11.98 10.45
CA ALA A 375 -16.50 13.01 10.37
C ALA A 375 -17.18 14.36 10.11
N ALA A 376 -17.21 15.24 11.11
CA ALA A 376 -17.55 16.64 10.88
C ALA A 376 -16.53 17.20 9.87
N PRO A 377 -16.97 17.93 8.82
CA PRO A 377 -16.04 18.60 7.94
C PRO A 377 -15.22 19.64 8.75
N PRO A 378 -13.95 19.87 8.39
CA PRO A 378 -13.17 20.97 8.96
C PRO A 378 -13.77 22.34 8.61
#